data_AF-A0A0F9SWB0-F1
#
_entry.id   AF-A0A0F9SWB0-F1
#
_cell.length_a   1.000
_cell.length_b   1.000
_cell.length_c   1.000
_cell.angle_alpha   90.00
_cell.angle_beta   90.00
_cell.angle_gamma   90.00
#
_symmetry.space_group_name_H-M   'P 1'
#
loop_
_entity.id
_entity.type
_entity.pdbx_description
1 polymer ?
#
loop_
_entity_poly.entity_id
_entity_poly.type
_entity_poly.pdbx_seq_one_letter_code
_entity_poly.pdbx_strand_id
1 'polypeptide(L)'
;MDLKITKENIVDVFDWDKLVEKTYGRPYSFQQQGGCKSRGIFRIQVPDKAEDYKRESVPEIVNHNKMGVSFSAWLKRDPKTRLKQDVDKFLIRLWWERNFYPDIQMVANDLHERGLLEKGCYIIDIDW
;
A
#
# COMPACT_ATOMS: atom_id res chain seq x y z
N MET A 1 19.38 -33.77 15.75
CA MET A 1 18.62 -32.52 15.60
C MET A 1 18.00 -32.58 14.22
N ASP A 2 16.68 -32.48 14.13
CA ASP A 2 15.98 -32.56 12.85
C ASP A 2 15.77 -31.15 12.30
N LEU A 3 15.99 -30.99 10.99
CA LEU A 3 15.74 -29.75 10.28
C LEU A 3 14.22 -29.48 10.23
N LYS A 4 13.79 -28.33 10.75
CA LYS A 4 12.40 -27.86 10.61
C LYS A 4 12.30 -26.92 9.40
N ILE A 5 11.37 -27.20 8.49
CA ILE A 5 11.14 -26.41 7.27
C ILE A 5 9.76 -25.78 7.35
N THR A 6 9.68 -24.49 6.99
CA THR A 6 8.42 -23.76 6.80
C THR A 6 8.35 -23.30 5.34
N LYS A 7 7.15 -23.30 4.76
CA LYS A 7 6.89 -22.75 3.42
C LYS A 7 6.15 -21.42 3.59
N GLU A 8 6.63 -20.37 2.93
CA GLU A 8 5.99 -19.06 2.87
C GLU A 8 5.82 -18.65 1.39
N ASN A 9 4.73 -17.96 1.07
CA ASN A 9 4.53 -17.39 -0.26
C ASN A 9 5.22 -16.04 -0.31
N ILE A 10 6.16 -15.86 -1.23
CA ILE A 10 6.90 -14.60 -1.39
C ILE A 10 6.35 -13.87 -2.62
N VAL A 11 6.05 -12.58 -2.45
CA VAL A 11 5.55 -11.68 -3.48
C VAL A 11 6.51 -10.51 -3.57
N ASP A 12 7.04 -10.27 -4.76
CA ASP A 12 7.84 -9.07 -5.04
C ASP A 12 6.99 -7.80 -4.84
N VAL A 13 7.57 -6.76 -4.23
CA VAL A 13 6.84 -5.52 -3.93
C VAL A 13 6.26 -4.86 -5.17
N PHE A 14 6.92 -4.95 -6.34
CA PHE A 14 6.39 -4.39 -7.57
C PHE A 14 5.21 -5.20 -8.11
N ASP A 15 5.19 -6.52 -7.91
CA ASP A 15 4.04 -7.35 -8.29
C ASP A 15 2.84 -7.13 -7.35
N TRP A 16 3.09 -6.91 -6.06
CA TRP A 16 2.07 -6.42 -5.14
C TRP A 16 1.51 -5.07 -5.59
N ASP A 17 2.38 -4.09 -5.84
CA ASP A 17 1.97 -2.75 -6.26
C ASP A 17 1.14 -2.80 -7.56
N LYS A 18 1.59 -3.55 -8.58
CA LYS A 18 0.85 -3.75 -9.84
C LYS A 18 -0.54 -4.34 -9.62
N LEU A 19 -0.67 -5.35 -8.75
CA LEU A 19 -1.96 -5.97 -8.45
C LEU A 19 -2.92 -4.93 -7.85
N VAL A 20 -2.44 -4.15 -6.88
CA VAL A 20 -3.23 -3.10 -6.22
C VAL A 20 -3.60 -2.00 -7.23
N GLU A 21 -2.64 -1.44 -7.95
CA GLU A 21 -2.89 -0.38 -8.94
C GLU A 21 -3.88 -0.83 -10.01
N LYS A 22 -3.74 -2.05 -10.53
CA LYS A 22 -4.66 -2.62 -11.53
C LYS A 22 -6.07 -2.80 -10.97
N THR A 23 -6.18 -3.22 -9.71
CA THR A 23 -7.48 -3.50 -9.08
C THR A 23 -8.26 -2.22 -8.80
N TYR A 24 -7.59 -1.18 -8.29
CA TYR A 24 -8.27 0.03 -7.82
C TYR A 24 -8.15 1.23 -8.76
N GLY A 25 -7.30 1.16 -9.80
CA GLY A 25 -7.09 2.21 -10.79
C GLY A 25 -6.47 3.47 -10.19
N ARG A 26 -5.59 3.31 -9.20
CA ARG A 26 -5.04 4.40 -8.36
C ARG A 26 -3.54 4.21 -8.14
N PRO A 27 -2.74 5.29 -8.04
CA PRO A 27 -1.32 5.17 -7.71
C PRO A 27 -1.12 4.49 -6.37
N TYR A 28 -0.20 3.54 -6.32
CA TYR A 28 0.13 2.80 -5.12
C TYR A 28 1.59 2.35 -5.18
N SER A 29 2.36 2.61 -4.13
CA SER A 29 3.69 2.03 -3.98
C SER A 29 3.98 1.71 -2.52
N PHE A 30 3.93 0.44 -2.14
CA PHE A 30 4.12 0.04 -0.74
C PHE A 30 5.51 0.44 -0.22
N GLN A 31 6.51 0.40 -1.09
CA GLN A 31 7.86 0.86 -0.79
C GLN A 31 7.89 2.35 -0.41
N GLN A 32 7.14 3.22 -1.09
CA GLN A 32 7.14 4.65 -0.81
C GLN A 32 6.39 5.00 0.49
N GLN A 33 5.47 4.15 0.96
CA GLN A 33 4.62 4.44 2.10
C GLN A 33 5.40 4.62 3.41
N GLY A 34 4.98 5.61 4.20
CA GLY A 34 5.62 5.92 5.48
C GLY A 34 6.97 6.61 5.33
N GLY A 35 7.25 7.20 4.16
CA GLY A 35 8.47 7.96 3.92
C GLY A 35 9.64 7.15 3.37
N CYS A 36 9.37 6.19 2.47
CA CYS A 36 10.35 5.31 1.83
C CYS A 36 10.85 4.18 2.77
N LYS A 37 10.16 3.03 2.73
CA LYS A 37 10.56 1.81 3.44
C LYS A 37 11.92 1.33 2.96
N SER A 38 12.74 0.86 3.92
CA SER A 38 14.00 0.18 3.63
C SER A 38 13.75 -1.15 2.94
N ARG A 39 14.79 -1.69 2.28
CA ARG A 39 14.77 -3.07 1.83
C ARG A 39 14.49 -4.03 2.97
N GLY A 40 13.87 -5.16 2.67
CA GLY A 40 13.55 -6.21 3.64
C GLY A 40 12.20 -6.85 3.37
N ILE A 41 11.75 -7.65 4.34
CA ILE A 41 10.51 -8.42 4.20
C ILE A 41 9.41 -7.86 5.10
N PHE A 42 8.19 -7.83 4.59
CA PHE A 42 6.99 -7.47 5.34
C PHE A 42 5.99 -8.62 5.27
N ARG A 43 5.53 -9.11 6.43
CA ARG A 43 4.59 -10.24 6.49
C ARG A 43 3.16 -9.74 6.61
N ILE A 44 2.26 -10.32 5.81
CA ILE A 44 0.81 -10.18 5.94
C ILE A 44 0.16 -11.55 6.04
N GLN A 45 -0.90 -11.63 6.85
CA GLN A 45 -1.76 -12.81 6.96
C GLN A 45 -3.11 -12.46 6.31
N VAL A 46 -3.65 -13.35 5.49
CA VAL A 46 -4.87 -13.08 4.73
C VAL A 46 -5.92 -14.14 5.03
N PRO A 47 -7.12 -13.76 5.52
CA PRO A 47 -7.43 -12.46 6.13
C PRO A 47 -6.74 -12.30 7.50
N ASP A 48 -6.61 -11.07 7.99
CA ASP A 48 -6.20 -10.77 9.37
C ASP A 48 -6.83 -9.44 9.85
N LYS A 49 -6.74 -9.16 11.15
CA LYS A 49 -7.20 -7.89 11.73
C LYS A 49 -6.42 -6.73 11.10
N ALA A 50 -7.13 -5.83 10.44
CA ALA A 50 -6.59 -4.58 9.93
C ALA A 50 -6.88 -3.42 10.89
N GLU A 51 -5.95 -2.48 10.99
CA GLU A 51 -6.15 -1.21 11.69
C GLU A 51 -6.21 -0.08 10.69
N ASP A 52 -7.43 0.19 10.18
CA ASP A 52 -7.62 1.27 9.22
C ASP A 52 -7.24 2.62 9.82
N TYR A 53 -6.63 3.47 9.00
CA TYR A 53 -6.42 4.86 9.38
C TYR A 53 -7.77 5.55 9.55
N LYS A 54 -7.88 6.45 10.52
CA LYS A 54 -9.12 7.24 10.73
C LYS A 54 -9.19 8.52 9.90
N ARG A 55 -8.09 8.85 9.21
CA ARG A 55 -7.92 10.17 8.58
C ARG A 55 -8.51 10.15 7.17
N GLU A 56 -9.31 11.15 6.82
CA GLU A 56 -9.91 11.24 5.48
C GLU A 56 -9.05 12.02 4.46
N SER A 57 -8.04 12.76 4.92
CA SER A 57 -7.19 13.59 4.05
C SER A 57 -5.84 13.88 4.69
N VAL A 58 -4.80 14.06 3.88
CA VAL A 58 -3.48 14.56 4.33
C VAL A 58 -3.18 15.89 3.64
N PRO A 59 -2.27 16.72 4.18
CA PRO A 59 -1.85 17.92 3.47
C PRO A 59 -1.34 17.59 2.06
N GLU A 60 -1.70 18.39 1.06
CA GLU A 60 -1.23 18.20 -0.32
C GLU A 60 0.20 18.74 -0.50
N ILE A 61 1.13 18.29 0.37
CA ILE A 61 2.55 18.64 0.41
C ILE A 61 3.33 17.32 0.49
N VAL A 62 4.37 17.16 -0.34
CA VAL A 62 5.23 15.96 -0.29
C VAL A 62 6.07 15.95 1.00
N ASN A 63 6.32 14.76 1.58
CA ASN A 63 7.22 14.54 2.74
C ASN A 63 6.80 15.22 4.07
N HIS A 64 5.51 15.39 4.35
CA HIS A 64 5.06 15.81 5.68
C HIS A 64 4.93 14.62 6.65
N ASN A 65 4.84 14.89 7.97
CA ASN A 65 4.66 13.86 9.00
C ASN A 65 3.24 13.23 9.09
N LYS A 66 2.23 13.78 8.41
CA LYS A 66 0.83 13.30 8.48
C LYS A 66 0.47 12.40 7.29
N MET A 67 0.98 11.17 7.22
CA MET A 67 0.74 10.23 6.10
C MET A 67 -0.34 9.19 6.42
N GLY A 68 -0.86 8.53 5.39
CA GLY A 68 -1.88 7.49 5.51
C GLY A 68 -3.29 8.07 5.67
N VAL A 69 -4.26 7.42 5.03
CA VAL A 69 -5.69 7.75 5.07
C VAL A 69 -6.52 6.48 5.15
N SER A 70 -7.78 6.62 5.59
CA SER A 70 -8.71 5.49 5.66
C SER A 70 -8.80 4.82 4.29
N PHE A 71 -9.01 3.51 4.25
CA PHE A 71 -9.24 2.79 3.01
C PHE A 71 -10.40 3.41 2.22
N SER A 72 -11.46 3.81 2.94
CA SER A 72 -12.61 4.49 2.33
C SER A 72 -12.23 5.84 1.69
N ALA A 73 -11.36 6.63 2.33
CA ALA A 73 -10.90 7.91 1.81
C ALA A 73 -10.00 7.73 0.59
N TRP A 74 -9.12 6.73 0.63
CA TRP A 74 -8.27 6.36 -0.50
C TRP A 74 -9.10 5.99 -1.74
N LEU A 75 -10.18 5.22 -1.56
CA LEU A 75 -11.11 4.87 -2.62
C LEU A 75 -11.97 6.05 -3.12
N LYS A 76 -12.31 7.02 -2.26
CA LYS A 76 -13.14 8.17 -2.65
C LYS A 76 -12.38 9.23 -3.45
N ARG A 77 -11.09 9.44 -3.17
CA ARG A 77 -10.31 10.55 -3.73
C ARG A 77 -9.85 10.26 -5.17
N ASP A 78 -10.39 10.94 -6.17
CA ASP A 78 -9.96 10.75 -7.57
C ASP A 78 -8.50 11.18 -7.80
N PRO A 79 -7.60 10.27 -8.26
CA PRO A 79 -6.19 10.58 -8.53
C PRO A 79 -5.97 11.61 -9.65
N LYS A 80 -7.00 11.87 -10.49
CA LYS A 80 -6.95 12.91 -11.53
C LYS A 80 -7.27 14.30 -11.01
N THR A 81 -7.78 14.42 -9.79
CA THR A 81 -8.06 15.74 -9.22
C THR A 81 -6.76 16.47 -8.96
N ARG A 82 -6.65 17.70 -9.44
CA ARG A 82 -5.47 18.54 -9.24
C ARG A 82 -5.23 18.76 -7.74
N LEU A 83 -3.97 18.61 -7.32
CA LEU A 83 -3.52 19.07 -6.01
C LEU A 83 -3.45 20.60 -6.02
N LYS A 84 -3.64 21.24 -4.87
CA LYS A 84 -3.59 22.70 -4.71
C LYS A 84 -2.24 23.31 -5.08
N GLN A 85 -1.19 22.50 -5.12
CA GLN A 85 0.16 22.94 -5.46
C GLN A 85 0.42 22.86 -6.96
N ASP A 86 1.05 23.91 -7.49
CA ASP A 86 1.58 23.92 -8.84
C ASP A 86 3.00 23.34 -8.83
N VAL A 87 3.08 22.01 -8.77
CA VAL A 87 4.34 21.26 -8.65
C VAL A 87 4.50 20.29 -9.82
N ASP A 88 5.75 19.93 -10.08
CA ASP A 88 6.13 18.99 -11.12
C ASP A 88 5.35 17.66 -11.01
N LYS A 89 5.08 17.01 -12.16
CA LYS A 89 4.35 15.74 -12.24
C LYS A 89 4.96 14.65 -11.34
N PHE A 90 6.28 14.64 -11.19
CA PHE A 90 6.98 13.73 -10.28
C PHE A 90 6.57 13.96 -8.83
N LEU A 91 6.47 15.21 -8.39
CA LEU A 91 6.06 15.54 -7.02
C LEU A 91 4.59 15.21 -6.76
N ILE A 92 3.73 15.39 -7.77
CA ILE A 92 2.32 14.96 -7.70
C ILE A 92 2.26 13.44 -7.51
N ARG A 93 2.98 12.68 -8.34
CA ARG A 93 3.04 11.21 -8.22
C ARG A 93 3.56 10.78 -6.85
N LEU A 94 4.65 11.40 -6.41
CA LEU A 94 5.28 11.08 -5.13
C LEU A 94 4.34 11.34 -3.96
N TRP A 95 3.50 12.38 -4.02
CA TRP A 95 2.50 12.62 -2.98
C TRP A 95 1.48 11.48 -2.87
N TRP A 96 0.95 10.98 -4.00
CA TRP A 96 0.01 9.86 -3.99
C TRP A 96 0.64 8.60 -3.40
N GLU A 97 1.85 8.26 -3.85
CA GLU A 97 2.54 7.04 -3.43
C GLU A 97 3.03 7.10 -1.98
N ARG A 98 3.54 8.25 -1.53
CA ARG A 98 4.23 8.41 -0.24
C ARG A 98 3.35 8.96 0.88
N ASN A 99 2.30 9.72 0.57
CA ASN A 99 1.52 10.45 1.58
C ASN A 99 0.06 9.96 1.67
N PHE A 100 -0.56 9.59 0.55
CA PHE A 100 -2.00 9.27 0.45
C PHE A 100 -2.25 7.81 0.08
N TYR A 101 -2.08 6.92 1.07
CA TYR A 101 -2.22 5.47 0.92
C TYR A 101 -3.09 4.87 2.04
N PRO A 102 -3.74 3.72 1.80
CA PRO A 102 -4.45 2.97 2.82
C PRO A 102 -3.50 2.04 3.59
N ASP A 103 -3.97 1.46 4.70
CA ASP A 103 -3.27 0.34 5.34
C ASP A 103 -3.20 -0.89 4.40
N ILE A 104 -2.06 -1.59 4.40
CA ILE A 104 -1.85 -2.75 3.51
C ILE A 104 -2.76 -3.93 3.89
N GLN A 105 -3.05 -4.14 5.18
CA GLN A 105 -3.92 -5.24 5.61
C GLN A 105 -5.37 -4.99 5.20
N MET A 106 -5.83 -3.74 5.19
CA MET A 106 -7.12 -3.35 4.59
C MET A 106 -7.19 -3.76 3.11
N VAL A 107 -6.14 -3.46 2.34
CA VAL A 107 -6.07 -3.82 0.91
C VAL A 107 -6.04 -5.33 0.72
N ALA A 108 -5.24 -6.06 1.51
CA ALA A 108 -5.12 -7.51 1.42
C ALA A 108 -6.44 -8.23 1.75
N ASN A 109 -7.16 -7.77 2.77
CA ASN A 109 -8.47 -8.29 3.12
C ASN A 109 -9.50 -8.04 2.02
N ASP A 110 -9.56 -6.82 1.45
CA ASP A 110 -10.49 -6.51 0.35
C ASP A 110 -10.17 -7.31 -0.92
N LEU A 111 -8.88 -7.50 -1.25
CA LEU A 111 -8.46 -8.38 -2.35
C LEU A 111 -8.90 -9.83 -2.12
N HIS A 112 -8.85 -10.31 -0.88
CA HIS A 112 -9.34 -11.63 -0.51
C HIS A 112 -10.86 -11.75 -0.65
N GLU A 113 -11.61 -10.76 -0.16
CA GLU A 113 -13.06 -10.70 -0.29
C GLU A 113 -13.51 -10.68 -1.76
N ARG A 114 -12.69 -10.09 -2.66
CA ARG A 114 -12.91 -10.12 -4.11
C ARG A 114 -12.50 -11.43 -4.80
N GLY A 115 -11.87 -12.37 -4.08
CA GLY A 115 -11.31 -13.60 -4.65
C GLY A 115 -10.07 -13.40 -5.52
N LEU A 116 -9.37 -12.26 -5.37
CA LEU A 116 -8.12 -11.94 -6.11
C LEU A 116 -6.87 -12.35 -5.34
N LEU A 117 -7.00 -12.62 -4.04
CA LEU A 117 -5.91 -13.07 -3.16
C LEU A 117 -6.40 -14.25 -2.32
N GLU A 118 -5.68 -15.37 -2.37
CA GLU A 118 -6.03 -16.55 -1.58
C GLU A 118 -5.74 -16.32 -0.09
N LYS A 119 -6.38 -17.12 0.77
CA LYS A 119 -6.06 -17.11 2.20
C LYS A 119 -4.66 -17.68 2.42
N GLY A 120 -3.86 -17.07 3.28
CA GLY A 120 -2.51 -17.54 3.56
C GLY A 120 -1.59 -16.50 4.19
N CYS A 121 -0.37 -16.92 4.51
CA CYS A 121 0.71 -16.04 4.93
C CYS A 121 1.53 -15.65 3.69
N TYR A 122 1.76 -14.36 3.52
CA TYR A 122 2.56 -13.81 2.44
C TYR A 122 3.69 -12.95 3.00
N ILE A 123 4.85 -13.06 2.37
CA ILE A 123 5.95 -12.11 2.51
C ILE A 123 5.89 -11.18 1.30
N ILE A 124 5.79 -9.88 1.56
CA ILE A 124 6.12 -8.85 0.59
C ILE A 124 7.64 -8.63 0.68
N ASP A 125 8.35 -8.96 -0.38
CA ASP A 125 9.78 -8.72 -0.50
C ASP A 125 10.04 -7.34 -1.10
N ILE A 126 10.61 -6.46 -0.29
CA ILE A 126 10.92 -5.08 -0.66
C ILE A 126 12.38 -5.05 -1.11
N ASP A 127 12.61 -5.22 -2.41
CA ASP A 127 13.91 -5.02 -3.06
C ASP A 127 13.73 -4.15 -4.31
N TRP A 128 14.24 -2.91 -4.24
CA TRP A 128 14.02 -1.84 -5.23
C TRP A 128 15.32 -1.20 -5.69
#